data_AF-A0A162HXF4-F1
#
_entry.id   AF-A0A162HXF4-F1
#
_cell.length_a   1.000
_cell.length_b   1.000
_cell.length_c   1.000
_cell.angle_alpha   90.00
_cell.angle_beta   90.00
_cell.angle_gamma   90.00
#
_symmetry.space_group_name_H-M   'P 1'
#
loop_
_entity.id
_entity.type
_entity.pdbx_description
1 polymer ?
#
loop_
_entity_poly.entity_id
_entity_poly.type
_entity_poly.pdbx_seq_one_letter_code
_entity_poly.pdbx_strand_id
1 'polypeptide(L)'
;ATVTADQAEEVARYVAVELTEEDRGMGFGKLDESWREIPDESVGISKFGPGYYIVAMDHEDEERTLYILMTNTGNVYDVNFTGEFKGID
;
A
#
# COMPACT_ATOMS: atom_id res chain seq x y z
N ALA A 1 18.85 -2.94 7.07
CA ALA A 1 18.92 -3.37 5.66
C ALA A 1 17.77 -2.69 4.93
N THR A 2 17.93 -2.35 3.65
CA THR A 2 16.84 -1.81 2.85
C THR A 2 16.10 -2.94 2.14
N VAL A 3 14.79 -2.80 1.97
CA VAL A 3 13.96 -3.75 1.20
C VAL A 3 14.08 -3.47 -0.30
N THR A 4 13.96 -4.52 -1.11
CA THR A 4 13.82 -4.41 -2.58
C THR A 4 12.41 -3.94 -2.96
N ALA A 5 12.19 -3.64 -4.24
CA ALA A 5 10.86 -3.34 -4.78
C ALA A 5 9.89 -4.51 -4.54
N ASP A 6 10.27 -5.73 -4.94
CA ASP A 6 9.45 -6.94 -4.75
C ASP A 6 9.07 -7.15 -3.27
N GLN A 7 10.02 -6.91 -2.34
CA GLN A 7 9.74 -7.00 -0.91
C GLN A 7 8.79 -5.90 -0.41
N ALA A 8 8.89 -4.69 -0.97
CA ALA A 8 7.95 -3.61 -0.64
C ALA A 8 6.53 -3.95 -1.14
N GLU A 9 6.40 -4.55 -2.32
CA GLU A 9 5.13 -5.03 -2.87
C GLU A 9 4.53 -6.17 -2.03
N GLU A 10 5.36 -7.10 -1.54
CA GLU A 10 4.92 -8.13 -0.59
C GLU A 10 4.40 -7.52 0.73
N VAL A 11 5.10 -6.53 1.27
CA VAL A 11 4.66 -5.81 2.48
C VAL A 11 3.33 -5.09 2.22
N ALA A 12 3.17 -4.46 1.06
CA ALA A 12 1.95 -3.78 0.68
C ALA A 12 0.75 -4.74 0.61
N ARG A 13 0.91 -5.90 -0.04
CA ARG A 13 -0.12 -6.95 -0.07
C ARG A 13 -0.49 -7.45 1.32
N TYR A 14 0.51 -7.70 2.18
CA TYR A 14 0.27 -8.09 3.56
C TYR A 14 -0.54 -7.04 4.33
N VAL A 15 -0.20 -5.76 4.18
CA VAL A 15 -0.94 -4.67 4.83
C VAL A 15 -2.38 -4.56 4.30
N ALA A 16 -2.60 -4.73 3.00
CA ALA A 16 -3.96 -4.74 2.45
C ALA A 16 -4.81 -5.84 3.10
N VAL A 17 -4.27 -7.06 3.25
CA VAL A 17 -4.94 -8.17 3.94
C VAL A 17 -5.27 -7.80 5.39
N GLU A 18 -4.33 -7.24 6.15
CA GLU A 18 -4.57 -6.80 7.54
C GLU A 18 -5.68 -5.74 7.64
N LEU A 19 -5.76 -4.84 6.66
CA LEU A 19 -6.79 -3.80 6.62
C LEU A 19 -8.18 -4.34 6.24
N THR A 20 -8.27 -5.57 5.72
CA THR A 20 -9.56 -6.27 5.54
C THR A 20 -10.06 -6.96 6.81
N GLU A 21 -9.18 -7.13 7.82
CA GLU A 21 -9.50 -7.81 9.08
C GLU A 21 -10.08 -6.83 10.10
N GLU A 22 -9.50 -5.64 10.20
CA GLU A 22 -9.97 -4.61 11.12
C GLU A 22 -9.72 -3.18 10.60
N ASP A 23 -10.55 -2.25 11.06
CA ASP A 23 -10.34 -0.82 10.86
C ASP A 23 -9.19 -0.34 11.75
N ARG A 24 -8.07 0.06 11.13
CA ARG A 24 -6.88 0.57 11.81
C ARG A 24 -6.94 2.09 12.09
N GLY A 25 -8.10 2.73 11.86
CA GLY A 25 -8.33 4.14 12.18
C GLY A 25 -7.82 5.12 11.13
N MET A 26 -7.72 4.71 9.86
CA MET A 26 -7.22 5.55 8.76
C MET A 26 -8.31 6.40 8.08
N GLY A 27 -9.54 6.37 8.60
CA GLY A 27 -10.64 7.25 8.18
C GLY A 27 -11.46 6.74 6.99
N PHE A 28 -11.00 5.69 6.30
CA PHE A 28 -11.78 4.97 5.28
C PHE A 28 -12.45 3.70 5.82
N GLY A 29 -12.26 3.37 7.09
CA GLY A 29 -12.77 2.16 7.71
C GLY A 29 -11.92 0.93 7.38
N LYS A 30 -12.54 -0.24 7.48
CA LYS A 30 -11.98 -1.52 7.05
C LYS A 30 -12.10 -1.67 5.53
N LEU A 31 -11.09 -2.27 4.88
CA LEU A 31 -11.19 -2.67 3.48
C LEU A 31 -12.18 -3.82 3.28
N ASP A 32 -12.73 -3.93 2.07
CA ASP A 32 -13.50 -5.08 1.65
C ASP A 32 -12.62 -6.34 1.58
N GLU A 33 -13.22 -7.53 1.67
CA GLU A 33 -12.47 -8.79 1.65
C GLU A 33 -11.81 -9.08 0.30
N SER A 34 -12.31 -8.48 -0.78
CA SER A 34 -11.74 -8.58 -2.14
C SER A 34 -10.29 -8.08 -2.24
N TRP A 35 -9.85 -7.17 -1.35
CA TRP A 35 -8.47 -6.71 -1.25
C TRP A 35 -7.46 -7.79 -0.82
N ARG A 36 -7.92 -8.98 -0.39
CA ARG A 36 -7.03 -10.11 -0.05
C ARG A 36 -6.40 -10.80 -1.26
N GLU A 37 -7.01 -10.66 -2.44
CA GLU A 37 -6.65 -11.42 -3.64
C GLU A 37 -6.28 -10.50 -4.81
N ILE A 38 -5.61 -9.38 -4.53
CA ILE A 38 -5.08 -8.49 -5.57
C ILE A 38 -4.02 -9.22 -6.40
N PRO A 39 -4.14 -9.29 -7.74
CA PRO A 39 -3.15 -9.90 -8.61
C PRO A 39 -1.77 -9.24 -8.48
N ASP A 40 -0.70 -10.02 -8.62
CA ASP A 40 0.67 -9.50 -8.49
C ASP A 40 0.95 -8.41 -9.53
N GLU A 41 0.40 -8.53 -10.75
CA GLU A 41 0.52 -7.55 -11.82
C GLU A 41 -0.17 -6.21 -11.53
N SER A 42 -1.10 -6.17 -10.57
CA SER A 42 -1.81 -4.97 -10.14
C SER A 42 -1.10 -4.24 -8.98
N VAL A 43 0.04 -4.76 -8.53
CA VAL A 43 0.86 -4.17 -7.46
C VAL A 43 2.15 -3.63 -8.06
N GLY A 44 2.54 -2.42 -7.67
CA GLY A 44 3.80 -1.85 -8.16
C GLY A 44 4.26 -0.60 -7.43
N ILE A 45 5.55 -0.30 -7.55
CA ILE A 45 6.11 0.96 -7.04
C ILE A 45 5.61 2.14 -7.90
N SER A 46 4.70 2.92 -7.34
CA SER A 46 4.22 4.17 -7.97
C SER A 46 5.26 5.29 -7.87
N LYS A 47 6.01 5.33 -6.76
CA LYS A 47 7.04 6.33 -6.49
C LYS A 47 8.04 5.80 -5.48
N PHE A 48 9.28 6.27 -5.59
CA PHE A 48 10.30 6.02 -4.59
C PHE A 48 11.23 7.23 -4.47
N GLY A 49 11.88 7.34 -3.32
CA GLY A 49 12.84 8.40 -3.07
C GLY A 49 13.80 8.04 -1.94
N PRO A 50 14.64 9.00 -1.51
CA PRO A 50 15.56 8.77 -0.41
C PRO A 50 14.81 8.33 0.86
N GLY A 51 14.92 7.05 1.20
CA GLY A 51 14.37 6.51 2.44
C GLY A 51 12.93 6.00 2.37
N TYR A 52 12.26 6.01 1.21
CA TYR A 52 10.86 5.57 1.12
C TYR A 52 10.47 4.91 -0.21
N TYR A 53 9.39 4.14 -0.14
CA TYR A 53 8.61 3.63 -1.27
C TYR A 53 7.14 4.03 -1.10
N ILE A 54 6.45 4.30 -2.22
CA ILE A 54 5.00 4.31 -2.31
C ILE A 54 4.60 3.19 -3.26
N VAL A 55 3.96 2.16 -2.72
CA VAL A 55 3.40 1.06 -3.49
C VAL A 55 1.94 1.40 -3.83
N ALA A 56 1.55 1.19 -5.07
CA ALA A 56 0.17 1.24 -5.52
C ALA A 56 -0.36 -0.18 -5.74
N MET A 57 -1.60 -0.41 -5.32
CA MET A 57 -2.34 -1.66 -5.53
C MET A 57 -3.66 -1.31 -6.19
N ASP A 58 -3.79 -1.63 -7.47
CA ASP A 58 -5.00 -1.37 -8.22
C ASP A 58 -6.03 -2.48 -8.02
N HIS A 59 -7.26 -2.09 -7.69
CA HIS A 59 -8.38 -3.00 -7.55
C HIS A 59 -9.41 -2.67 -8.64
N GLU A 60 -9.33 -3.38 -9.76
CA GLU A 60 -10.17 -3.12 -10.94
C GLU A 60 -11.66 -3.15 -10.62
N ASP A 61 -12.13 -4.16 -9.87
CA ASP A 61 -13.56 -4.29 -9.53
C ASP A 61 -14.10 -3.17 -8.62
N GLU A 62 -13.25 -2.60 -7.75
CA GLU A 62 -13.62 -1.46 -6.91
C GLU A 62 -13.40 -0.10 -7.59
N GLU A 63 -12.75 -0.09 -8.76
CA GLU A 63 -12.30 1.10 -9.46
C GLU A 63 -11.47 2.04 -8.55
N ARG A 64 -10.62 1.45 -7.72
CA ARG A 64 -9.81 2.18 -6.72
C ARG A 64 -8.40 1.62 -6.64
N THR A 65 -7.48 2.52 -6.31
CA THR A 65 -6.07 2.18 -6.06
C THR A 65 -5.72 2.51 -4.62
N LEU A 66 -5.22 1.54 -3.87
CA LEU A 66 -4.67 1.74 -2.53
C LEU A 66 -3.19 2.10 -2.63
N TYR A 67 -2.78 3.16 -1.96
CA TYR A 67 -1.40 3.62 -1.90
C TYR A 67 -0.84 3.42 -0.50
N ILE A 68 0.33 2.81 -0.40
CA ILE A 68 1.00 2.50 0.87
C ILE A 68 2.36 3.18 0.90
N LEU A 69 2.53 4.13 1.80
CA LEU A 69 3.81 4.77 2.09
C LEU A 69 4.57 3.96 3.13
N MET A 70 5.80 3.58 2.79
CA MET A 70 6.68 2.85 3.70
C MET A 70 8.13 3.35 3.64
N THR A 71 8.89 3.12 4.72
CA THR A 71 10.34 3.32 4.69
C THR A 71 10.99 2.39 3.67
N ASN A 72 12.19 2.74 3.23
CA ASN A 72 13.07 1.83 2.51
C ASN A 72 13.52 0.62 3.34
N THR A 73 13.10 0.48 4.60
CA THR A 73 13.30 -0.70 5.45
C THR A 73 12.01 -1.53 5.63
N GLY A 74 10.91 -1.16 4.97
CA GLY A 74 9.64 -1.89 4.99
C GLY A 74 8.67 -1.52 6.11
N ASN A 75 8.91 -0.44 6.87
CA ASN A 75 7.96 0.01 7.89
C ASN A 75 6.88 0.89 7.24
N VAL A 76 5.62 0.51 7.36
CA VAL A 76 4.49 1.28 6.82
C VAL A 76 4.17 2.47 7.73
N TYR A 77 4.02 3.64 7.13
CA TYR A 77 3.70 4.88 7.84
C TYR A 77 2.26 5.33 7.64
N ASP A 78 1.76 5.21 6.41
CA ASP A 78 0.46 5.75 6.04
C ASP A 78 -0.09 5.00 4.82
N VAL A 79 -1.41 5.00 4.68
CA VAL A 79 -2.14 4.34 3.59
C VAL A 79 -3.34 5.19 3.22
N ASN A 80 -3.57 5.42 1.93
CA ASN A 80 -4.73 6.17 1.45
C ASN A 80 -5.13 5.78 0.02
N PHE A 81 -6.21 6.37 -0.49
CA PHE A 81 -6.71 6.18 -1.85
C PHE A 81 -6.40 7.35 -2.81
N THR A 82 -5.62 8.34 -2.37
CA THR A 82 -5.31 9.53 -3.18
C THR A 82 -3.92 9.47 -3.81
N GLY A 83 -3.01 8.68 -3.25
CA GLY A 83 -1.60 8.65 -3.62
C GLY A 83 -0.81 9.86 -3.14
N GLU A 84 -1.46 10.80 -2.45
CA GLU A 84 -0.84 12.02 -1.92
C GLU A 84 -0.49 11.82 -0.45
N PHE A 85 0.79 12.01 -0.10
CA PHE A 85 1.27 11.92 1.27
C PHE A 85 1.92 13.23 1.67
N LYS A 86 1.50 13.78 2.82
CA LYS A 86 2.01 15.06 3.29
C LYS A 86 3.50 14.98 3.57
N GLY A 87 4.28 15.86 2.95
CA GLY A 87 5.74 15.91 3.13
C GLY A 87 6.51 14.95 2.23
N ILE A 88 5.84 14.31 1.28
CA ILE A 88 6.46 13.52 0.21
C ILE A 88 6.24 14.25 -1.12
N ASP A 89 7.30 14.86 -1.64
CA ASP A 89 7.33 15.58 -2.92
C ASP A 89 7.62 14.69 -4.12
#